data_AF-A0A9D8ZDS2-F1
#
_entry.id   AF-A0A9D8ZDS2-F1
#
_cell.length_a   1.000
_cell.length_b   1.000
_cell.length_c   1.000
_cell.angle_alpha   90.00
_cell.angle_beta   90.00
_cell.angle_gamma   90.00
#
_symmetry.space_group_name_H-M   'P 1'
#
loop_
_entity.id
_entity.type
_entity.pdbx_description
1 polymer ?
#
loop_
_entity_poly.entity_id
_entity_poly.type
_entity_poly.pdbx_seq_one_letter_code
_entity_poly.pdbx_strand_id
1 'polypeptide(L)'
;MAKKKKFYVVWKGKHPGIFESWADCKAQIDGVKGAQYKSFATFEEAKKAFNGNYLEYKGKSKGKSELSPEELLKIGEPNYNSIAVDAASSGNPGKMEYRGVDTKTKRVLFHQGPFEQGTSNVGEFLALVHGLAFLQQKKSDRILYSDSRIAIGWVRKKKCGTKLEKTVKNAQLFELIERAELWLKKNRFNTPIVKWETKAWGEIPADFGRK
;
A
#
# COMPACT_ATOMS: atom_id res chain seq x y z
N MET A 1 -10.75 -21.69 2.73
CA MET A 1 -9.62 -21.22 3.57
C MET A 1 -10.11 -21.15 5.01
N ALA A 2 -9.43 -21.79 5.96
CA ALA A 2 -9.84 -21.79 7.36
C ALA A 2 -9.73 -20.38 7.98
N LYS A 3 -10.75 -19.96 8.73
CA LYS A 3 -10.78 -18.67 9.42
C LYS A 3 -9.72 -18.68 10.53
N LYS A 4 -8.71 -17.82 10.46
CA LYS A 4 -7.65 -17.74 11.49
C LYS A 4 -8.30 -17.49 12.87
N LYS A 5 -7.95 -18.33 13.86
CA LYS A 5 -8.40 -18.21 15.26
C LYS A 5 -8.00 -16.82 15.79
N LYS A 6 -8.88 -16.22 16.60
CA LYS A 6 -8.66 -14.91 17.23
C LYS A 6 -9.00 -15.03 18.71
N PHE A 7 -8.37 -14.19 19.52
CA PHE A 7 -8.65 -14.07 20.94
C PHE A 7 -9.18 -12.68 21.22
N TYR A 8 -10.21 -12.55 22.04
CA TYR A 8 -10.90 -11.30 22.30
C TYR A 8 -10.77 -10.97 23.78
N VAL A 9 -10.11 -9.87 24.09
CA VAL A 9 -9.99 -9.36 25.45
C VAL A 9 -11.11 -8.39 25.70
N VAL A 10 -11.82 -8.54 26.81
CA VAL A 10 -12.82 -7.61 27.33
C VAL A 10 -12.29 -7.07 28.65
N TRP A 11 -11.99 -5.77 28.70
CA TRP A 11 -11.63 -5.06 29.94
C TRP A 11 -12.86 -4.46 30.62
N LYS A 12 -13.89 -4.08 29.84
CA LYS A 12 -15.17 -3.57 30.33
C LYS A 12 -16.31 -4.18 29.53
N GLY A 13 -17.15 -4.94 30.21
CA GLY A 13 -18.30 -5.67 29.67
C GLY A 13 -19.13 -6.22 30.85
N LYS A 14 -20.05 -7.14 30.59
CA LYS A 14 -20.76 -7.90 31.62
C LYS A 14 -19.77 -8.71 32.46
N HIS A 15 -18.91 -9.49 31.80
CA HIS A 15 -17.79 -10.19 32.43
C HIS A 15 -16.47 -9.92 31.67
N PRO A 16 -15.49 -9.21 32.29
CA PRO A 16 -14.16 -9.07 31.75
C PRO A 16 -13.43 -10.41 31.62
N GLY A 17 -12.62 -10.58 30.58
CA GLY A 17 -11.90 -11.83 30.34
C GLY A 17 -11.37 -11.97 28.92
N ILE A 18 -10.83 -13.15 28.62
CA ILE A 18 -10.32 -13.52 27.29
C ILE A 18 -11.23 -14.59 26.70
N PHE A 19 -11.74 -14.33 25.50
CA PHE A 19 -12.66 -15.21 24.78
C PHE A 19 -12.04 -15.69 23.48
N GLU A 20 -12.27 -16.95 23.10
CA GLU A 20 -11.74 -17.52 21.86
C GLU A 20 -12.69 -17.35 20.66
N SER A 21 -13.93 -16.93 20.92
CA SER A 21 -14.95 -16.73 19.91
C SER A 21 -15.53 -15.32 19.96
N TRP A 22 -15.93 -14.81 18.78
CA TRP A 22 -16.63 -13.53 18.71
C TRP A 22 -18.01 -13.61 19.38
N ALA A 23 -18.67 -14.77 19.33
CA ALA A 23 -19.98 -14.95 19.94
C ALA A 23 -19.92 -14.72 21.45
N ASP A 24 -18.93 -15.33 22.13
CA ASP A 24 -18.74 -15.18 23.56
C ASP A 24 -18.32 -13.75 23.92
N CYS A 25 -17.40 -13.16 23.15
CA CYS A 25 -17.01 -11.76 23.31
C CYS A 25 -18.22 -10.82 23.14
N LYS A 26 -19.06 -11.03 22.12
CA LYS A 26 -20.24 -10.21 21.84
C LYS A 26 -21.22 -10.29 23.00
N ALA A 27 -21.50 -11.49 23.52
CA ALA A 27 -22.39 -11.68 24.66
C ALA A 27 -21.98 -10.82 25.87
N GLN A 28 -20.67 -10.56 26.05
CA GLN A 28 -20.15 -9.73 27.13
C GLN A 28 -20.24 -8.23 26.89
N ILE A 29 -20.23 -7.77 25.64
CA ILE A 29 -20.19 -6.32 25.33
C ILE A 29 -21.54 -5.77 24.86
N ASP A 30 -22.46 -6.64 24.43
CA ASP A 30 -23.76 -6.25 23.90
C ASP A 30 -24.62 -5.58 24.99
N GLY A 31 -25.13 -4.39 24.67
CA GLY A 31 -25.89 -3.54 25.60
C GLY A 31 -25.05 -2.81 26.66
N VAL A 32 -23.72 -2.98 26.69
CA VAL A 32 -22.86 -2.32 27.70
C VAL A 32 -22.35 -0.97 27.17
N LYS A 33 -22.85 0.13 27.75
CA LYS A 33 -22.41 1.48 27.37
C LYS A 33 -20.92 1.68 27.72
N GLY A 34 -20.12 1.97 26.69
CA GLY A 34 -18.68 2.16 26.83
C GLY A 34 -17.91 0.87 27.05
N ALA A 35 -18.36 -0.26 26.49
CA ALA A 35 -17.62 -1.51 26.49
C ALA A 35 -16.19 -1.33 25.95
N GLN A 36 -15.23 -1.98 26.58
CA GLN A 36 -13.81 -1.92 26.24
C GLN A 36 -13.34 -3.32 25.87
N TYR A 37 -13.06 -3.54 24.59
CA TYR A 37 -12.65 -4.83 24.07
C TYR A 37 -11.73 -4.71 22.85
N LYS A 38 -10.98 -5.78 22.55
CA LYS A 38 -10.09 -5.84 21.38
C LYS A 38 -9.76 -7.29 21.02
N SER A 39 -9.57 -7.55 19.72
CA SER A 39 -9.10 -8.86 19.24
C SER A 39 -7.58 -8.91 19.01
N PHE A 40 -6.97 -10.04 19.33
CA PHE A 40 -5.54 -10.37 19.19
C PHE A 40 -5.35 -11.62 18.33
N ALA A 41 -4.14 -11.80 17.79
CA ALA A 41 -3.82 -12.92 16.90
C ALA A 41 -3.43 -14.18 17.69
N THR A 42 -2.81 -14.01 18.86
CA THR A 42 -2.36 -15.11 19.72
C THR A 42 -2.94 -14.99 21.13
N PHE A 43 -2.99 -16.12 21.84
CA PHE A 43 -3.43 -16.15 23.23
C PHE A 43 -2.46 -15.38 24.14
N GLU A 44 -1.15 -15.48 23.89
CA GLU A 44 -0.11 -14.76 24.64
C GLU A 44 -0.28 -13.23 24.53
N GLU A 45 -0.55 -12.71 23.33
CA GLU A 45 -0.86 -11.28 23.15
C GLU A 45 -2.12 -10.86 23.93
N ALA A 46 -3.17 -11.69 23.89
CA ALA A 46 -4.41 -11.44 24.61
C ALA A 46 -4.20 -11.45 26.13
N LYS A 47 -3.41 -12.40 26.65
CA LYS A 47 -3.06 -12.51 28.06
C LYS A 47 -2.26 -11.31 28.54
N LYS A 48 -1.23 -10.92 27.78
CA LYS A 48 -0.45 -9.72 28.05
C LYS A 48 -1.34 -8.47 28.07
N ALA A 49 -2.24 -8.35 27.09
CA ALA A 49 -3.12 -7.21 26.99
C ALA A 49 -4.19 -7.14 28.10
N PHE A 50 -4.73 -8.29 28.51
CA PHE A 50 -5.68 -8.37 29.63
C PHE A 50 -5.05 -7.92 30.96
N ASN A 51 -3.77 -8.22 31.16
CA ASN A 51 -2.98 -7.74 32.31
C ASN A 51 -2.59 -6.26 32.22
N GLY A 52 -2.78 -5.61 31.06
CA GLY A 52 -2.50 -4.19 30.81
C GLY A 52 -3.76 -3.32 30.80
N ASN A 53 -3.62 -2.05 30.43
CA ASN A 53 -4.73 -1.10 30.43
C ASN A 53 -5.32 -0.95 29.02
N TYR A 54 -6.66 -1.01 28.89
CA TYR A 54 -7.36 -0.79 27.62
C TYR A 54 -6.89 0.48 26.89
N LEU A 55 -6.56 1.56 27.60
CA LEU A 55 -6.07 2.81 27.00
C LEU A 55 -4.78 2.63 26.20
N GLU A 56 -3.92 1.68 26.57
CA GLU A 56 -2.70 1.34 25.84
C GLU A 56 -2.99 0.68 24.49
N TYR A 57 -4.19 0.11 24.34
CA TYR A 57 -4.63 -0.63 23.17
C TYR A 57 -5.76 0.06 22.40
N LYS A 58 -6.38 1.09 22.99
CA LYS A 58 -7.39 1.96 22.38
C LYS A 58 -6.72 2.75 21.26
N GLY A 59 -7.29 2.71 20.05
CA GLY A 59 -6.74 3.40 18.89
C GLY A 59 -5.52 2.74 18.22
N LYS A 60 -4.80 1.82 18.88
CA LYS A 60 -3.74 1.04 18.22
C LYS A 60 -4.37 0.02 17.26
N SER A 61 -4.42 0.31 15.95
CA SER A 61 -4.65 -0.77 14.97
C SER A 61 -3.55 -1.82 15.15
N LYS A 62 -3.82 -3.10 14.80
CA LYS A 62 -2.84 -4.18 14.90
C LYS A 62 -1.48 -3.66 14.42
N GLY A 63 -0.50 -3.59 15.31
CA GLY A 63 0.84 -3.18 14.97
C GLY A 63 1.25 -3.95 13.72
N LYS A 64 1.65 -3.22 12.67
CA LYS A 64 2.29 -3.83 11.50
C LYS A 64 3.34 -4.76 12.08
N SER A 65 3.26 -6.07 11.81
CA SER A 65 4.29 -7.01 12.26
C SER A 65 5.63 -6.46 11.79
N GLU A 66 6.48 -6.06 12.73
CA GLU A 66 7.86 -5.67 12.46
C GLU A 66 8.58 -6.89 11.90
N LEU A 67 9.45 -6.66 10.91
CA LEU A 67 10.20 -7.74 10.29
C LEU A 67 11.25 -8.25 11.27
N SER A 68 11.47 -9.57 11.28
CA SER A 68 12.57 -10.14 12.07
C SER A 68 13.93 -9.74 11.50
N PRO A 69 15.02 -9.78 12.29
CA PRO A 69 16.37 -9.54 11.78
C PRO A 69 16.74 -10.43 10.58
N GLU A 70 16.31 -11.70 10.59
CA GLU A 70 16.54 -12.64 9.48
C GLU A 70 15.75 -12.26 8.22
N GLU A 71 14.54 -11.72 8.36
CA GLU A 71 13.75 -11.22 7.24
C GLU A 71 14.39 -9.96 6.63
N LEU A 72 14.88 -9.05 7.48
CA LEU A 72 15.59 -7.84 7.04
C LEU A 72 16.89 -8.20 6.30
N LEU A 73 17.66 -9.16 6.81
CA LEU A 73 18.89 -9.63 6.16
C LEU A 73 18.62 -10.21 4.76
N LYS A 74 17.51 -10.95 4.60
CA LYS A 74 17.11 -11.50 3.29
C LYS A 74 16.68 -10.43 2.28
N ILE A 75 16.07 -9.34 2.76
CA ILE A 75 15.65 -8.21 1.91
C ILE A 75 16.87 -7.38 1.49
N GLY A 76 17.83 -7.19 2.40
CA GLY A 76 19.03 -6.40 2.16
C GLY A 76 18.74 -4.91 2.02
N GLU A 77 19.66 -4.19 1.37
CA GLU A 77 19.54 -2.76 1.11
C GLU A 77 18.93 -2.46 -0.27
N PRO A 78 18.26 -1.31 -0.45
CA PRO A 78 17.79 -0.89 -1.76
C PRO A 78 18.95 -0.70 -2.75
N ASN A 79 18.74 -1.09 -4.00
CA ASN A 79 19.68 -0.73 -5.07
C ASN A 79 19.46 0.75 -5.46
N TYR A 80 20.39 1.61 -5.07
CA TYR A 80 20.31 3.05 -5.35
C TYR A 80 20.53 3.45 -6.82
N ASN A 81 21.06 2.56 -7.68
CA ASN A 81 21.10 2.77 -9.13
C ASN A 81 19.73 2.49 -9.76
N SER A 82 18.72 3.24 -9.33
CA SER A 82 17.31 3.01 -9.65
C SER A 82 16.48 4.30 -9.66
N ILE A 83 15.33 4.25 -10.32
CA ILE A 83 14.28 5.28 -10.19
C ILE A 83 13.17 4.69 -9.34
N ALA A 84 12.59 5.50 -8.46
CA ALA A 84 11.39 5.15 -7.70
C ALA A 84 10.20 5.95 -8.22
N VAL A 85 9.03 5.32 -8.33
CA VAL A 85 7.79 5.97 -8.75
C VAL A 85 6.68 5.77 -7.73
N ASP A 86 5.84 6.79 -7.59
CA ASP A 86 4.68 6.75 -6.71
C ASP A 86 3.56 7.66 -7.25
N ALA A 87 2.35 7.46 -6.75
CA ALA A 87 1.20 8.31 -7.02
C ALA A 87 0.41 8.60 -5.74
N ALA A 88 -0.23 9.77 -5.72
CA ALA A 88 -1.12 10.18 -4.65
C ALA A 88 -2.46 10.64 -5.22
N SER A 89 -3.52 10.44 -4.44
CA SER A 89 -4.86 10.91 -4.80
C SER A 89 -5.56 11.52 -3.58
N SER A 90 -6.04 12.77 -3.71
CA SER A 90 -6.82 13.46 -2.68
C SER A 90 -8.28 13.05 -2.79
N GLY A 91 -8.66 11.99 -2.06
CA GLY A 91 -9.87 11.20 -2.32
C GLY A 91 -9.59 10.08 -3.33
N ASN A 92 -10.32 8.96 -3.26
CA ASN A 92 -10.07 7.79 -4.10
C ASN A 92 -11.38 7.15 -4.59
N PRO A 93 -12.02 7.69 -5.64
CA PRO A 93 -11.42 8.60 -6.64
C PRO A 93 -11.36 10.08 -6.21
N GLY A 94 -10.39 10.82 -6.74
CA GLY A 94 -10.14 12.23 -6.43
C GLY A 94 -9.02 12.86 -7.26
N LYS A 95 -8.50 14.02 -6.85
CA LYS A 95 -7.40 14.69 -7.57
C LYS A 95 -6.13 13.85 -7.47
N MET A 96 -5.66 13.32 -8.59
CA MET A 96 -4.59 12.32 -8.64
C MET A 96 -3.36 12.85 -9.36
N GLU A 97 -2.18 12.64 -8.79
CA GLU A 97 -0.90 13.00 -9.38
C GLU A 97 0.11 11.86 -9.19
N TYR A 98 1.15 11.83 -10.02
CA TYR A 98 2.21 10.84 -9.90
C TYR A 98 3.58 11.40 -10.30
N ARG A 99 4.65 10.82 -9.76
CA ARG A 99 6.03 11.25 -10.05
C ARG A 99 7.00 10.09 -10.09
N GLY A 100 8.14 10.34 -10.72
CA GLY A 100 9.33 9.51 -10.63
C GLY A 100 10.51 10.33 -10.12
N VAL A 101 11.29 9.73 -9.23
CA VAL A 101 12.46 10.35 -8.62
C VAL A 101 13.68 9.44 -8.72
N ASP A 102 14.86 10.05 -8.74
CA ASP A 102 16.10 9.32 -8.48
C ASP A 102 16.07 8.75 -7.05
N THR A 103 16.19 7.42 -6.90
CA THR A 103 16.00 6.74 -5.60
C THR A 103 16.94 7.24 -4.50
N LYS A 104 18.18 7.60 -4.86
CA LYS A 104 19.19 8.05 -3.89
C LYS A 104 19.01 9.50 -3.50
N THR A 105 18.90 10.38 -4.50
CA THR A 105 18.91 11.83 -4.32
C THR A 105 17.53 12.43 -4.11
N LYS A 106 16.46 11.65 -4.38
CA LYS A 106 15.05 12.09 -4.38
C LYS A 106 14.75 13.22 -5.37
N ARG A 107 15.68 13.52 -6.28
CA ARG A 107 15.47 14.50 -7.35
C ARG A 107 14.32 14.04 -8.24
N VAL A 108 13.32 14.89 -8.44
CA VAL A 108 12.22 14.65 -9.37
C VAL A 108 12.73 14.60 -10.80
N LEU A 109 12.46 13.49 -11.48
CA LEU A 109 12.80 13.26 -12.88
C LEU A 109 11.61 13.55 -13.79
N PHE A 110 10.40 13.24 -13.33
CA PHE A 110 9.15 13.60 -13.97
C PHE A 110 8.03 13.68 -12.93
N HIS A 111 7.02 14.49 -13.22
CA HIS A 111 5.80 14.67 -12.42
C HIS A 111 4.63 14.98 -13.36
N GLN A 112 3.45 14.43 -13.06
CA GLN A 112 2.24 14.57 -13.86
C GLN A 112 1.01 14.70 -12.97
N GLY A 113 0.07 15.53 -13.40
CA GLY A 113 -1.13 15.89 -12.66
C GLY A 113 -1.03 17.26 -11.98
N PRO A 114 -2.00 17.60 -11.10
CA PRO A 114 -3.13 16.75 -10.71
C PRO A 114 -4.14 16.57 -11.86
N PHE A 115 -4.57 15.33 -12.07
CA PHE A 115 -5.76 14.99 -12.86
C PHE A 115 -6.99 15.11 -11.98
N GLU A 116 -8.06 15.70 -12.48
CA GLU A 116 -9.24 16.06 -11.68
C GLU A 116 -9.91 14.86 -10.99
N GLN A 117 -9.93 13.69 -11.61
CA GLN A 117 -10.52 12.48 -11.03
C GLN A 117 -9.77 11.22 -11.45
N GLY A 118 -8.96 10.67 -10.54
CA GLY A 118 -8.23 9.41 -10.68
C GLY A 118 -8.23 8.59 -9.39
N THR A 119 -7.54 7.46 -9.42
CA THR A 119 -7.32 6.61 -8.22
C THR A 119 -5.82 6.40 -8.01
N SER A 120 -5.40 6.09 -6.78
CA SER A 120 -3.99 5.79 -6.48
C SER A 120 -3.43 4.72 -7.41
N ASN A 121 -4.15 3.60 -7.55
CA ASN A 121 -3.72 2.48 -8.40
C ASN A 121 -3.56 2.86 -9.88
N VAL A 122 -4.43 3.76 -10.40
CA VAL A 122 -4.29 4.27 -11.77
C VAL A 122 -3.04 5.14 -11.89
N GLY A 123 -2.81 6.03 -10.92
CA GLY A 123 -1.61 6.85 -10.87
C GLY A 123 -0.33 6.00 -10.81
N GLU A 124 -0.27 5.00 -9.93
CA GLU A 124 0.86 4.09 -9.78
C GLU A 124 1.16 3.32 -11.08
N PHE A 125 0.12 2.87 -11.79
CA PHE A 125 0.27 2.22 -13.09
C PHE A 125 0.87 3.18 -14.13
N LEU A 126 0.32 4.38 -14.24
CA LEU A 126 0.82 5.39 -15.17
C LEU A 126 2.26 5.81 -14.85
N ALA A 127 2.58 5.94 -13.56
CA ALA A 127 3.93 6.26 -13.10
C ALA A 127 4.95 5.20 -13.51
N LEU A 128 4.60 3.92 -13.39
CA LEU A 128 5.44 2.81 -13.85
C LEU A 128 5.64 2.85 -15.37
N VAL A 129 4.58 3.04 -16.15
CA VAL A 129 4.72 3.08 -17.62
C VAL A 129 5.54 4.30 -18.06
N HIS A 130 5.35 5.45 -17.42
CA HIS A 130 6.17 6.65 -17.65
C HIS A 130 7.63 6.36 -17.29
N GLY A 131 7.91 5.74 -16.14
CA GLY A 131 9.26 5.37 -15.72
C GLY A 131 9.96 4.44 -16.72
N LEU A 132 9.26 3.43 -17.24
CA LEU A 132 9.77 2.56 -18.29
C LEU A 132 10.10 3.32 -19.57
N ALA A 133 9.17 4.18 -20.03
CA ALA A 133 9.38 4.99 -21.23
C ALA A 133 10.54 5.97 -21.07
N PHE A 134 10.66 6.59 -19.89
CA PHE A 134 11.75 7.48 -19.54
C PHE A 134 13.10 6.75 -19.58
N LEU A 135 13.21 5.60 -18.92
CA LEU A 135 14.45 4.80 -18.89
C LEU A 135 14.85 4.33 -20.30
N GLN A 136 13.88 3.87 -21.09
CA GLN A 136 14.11 3.46 -22.48
C GLN A 136 14.60 4.64 -23.33
N GLN A 137 13.97 5.81 -23.24
CA GLN A 137 14.36 7.02 -23.97
C GLN A 137 15.79 7.44 -23.61
N LYS A 138 16.17 7.32 -22.33
CA LYS A 138 17.51 7.64 -21.82
C LYS A 138 18.54 6.54 -22.06
N LYS A 139 18.14 5.39 -22.63
CA LYS A 139 18.99 4.19 -22.78
C LYS A 139 19.65 3.79 -21.45
N SER A 140 18.91 3.92 -20.36
CA SER A 140 19.39 3.66 -19.00
C SER A 140 19.18 2.20 -18.60
N ASP A 141 20.15 1.65 -17.88
CA ASP A 141 20.16 0.31 -17.29
C ASP A 141 19.61 0.27 -15.84
N ARG A 142 19.21 1.42 -15.30
CA ARG A 142 18.65 1.54 -13.94
C ARG A 142 17.38 0.70 -13.80
N ILE A 143 17.20 0.14 -12.61
CA ILE A 143 15.95 -0.56 -12.26
C ILE A 143 14.84 0.44 -11.87
N LEU A 144 13.60 -0.03 -11.86
CA LEU A 144 12.42 0.79 -11.53
C LEU A 144 11.69 0.23 -10.30
N TYR A 145 11.61 1.02 -9.24
CA TYR A 145 10.88 0.69 -8.02
C TYR A 145 9.45 1.23 -8.03
N SER A 146 8.52 0.41 -7.54
CA SER A 146 7.19 0.85 -7.08
C SER A 146 6.81 0.04 -5.85
N ASP A 147 6.09 0.64 -4.91
CA ASP A 147 5.54 -0.07 -3.76
C ASP A 147 4.16 -0.72 -4.06
N SER A 148 3.61 -0.52 -5.26
CA SER A 148 2.31 -1.05 -5.65
C SER A 148 2.39 -2.40 -6.37
N ARG A 149 1.97 -3.46 -5.68
CA ARG A 149 1.83 -4.79 -6.30
C ARG A 149 0.72 -4.82 -7.36
N ILE A 150 -0.29 -3.98 -7.23
CA ILE A 150 -1.41 -3.89 -8.19
C ILE A 150 -0.89 -3.33 -9.52
N ALA A 151 -0.22 -2.17 -9.47
CA ALA A 151 0.31 -1.52 -10.65
C ALA A 151 1.39 -2.36 -11.35
N ILE A 152 2.31 -2.97 -10.59
CA ILE A 152 3.29 -3.92 -11.14
C ILE A 152 2.58 -5.07 -11.88
N GLY A 153 1.50 -5.61 -11.30
CA GLY A 153 0.68 -6.63 -11.93
C GLY A 153 0.02 -6.18 -13.23
N TRP A 154 -0.49 -4.95 -13.28
CA TRP A 154 -1.10 -4.36 -14.48
C TRP A 154 -0.08 -4.11 -15.59
N VAL A 155 1.13 -3.65 -15.25
CA VAL A 155 2.22 -3.49 -16.23
C VAL A 155 2.63 -4.84 -16.83
N ARG A 156 2.79 -5.88 -15.99
CA ARG A 156 3.07 -7.25 -16.48
C ARG A 156 1.99 -7.77 -17.44
N LYS A 157 0.72 -7.46 -17.15
CA LYS A 157 -0.43 -7.79 -18.01
C LYS A 157 -0.60 -6.85 -19.21
N LYS A 158 0.17 -5.77 -19.29
CA LYS A 158 0.04 -4.69 -20.28
C LYS A 158 -1.38 -4.12 -20.36
N LYS A 159 -2.09 -4.09 -19.24
CA LYS A 159 -3.50 -3.69 -19.14
C LYS A 159 -3.79 -3.09 -17.77
N CYS A 160 -4.35 -1.88 -17.76
CA CYS A 160 -4.85 -1.23 -16.56
C CYS A 160 -6.18 -1.88 -16.13
N GLY A 161 -6.16 -2.59 -15.01
CA GLY A 161 -7.34 -3.27 -14.45
C GLY A 161 -8.22 -2.39 -13.56
N THR A 162 -8.35 -1.10 -13.90
CA THR A 162 -9.13 -0.15 -13.10
C THR A 162 -10.63 -0.45 -13.16
N LYS A 163 -11.34 -0.15 -12.07
CA LYS A 163 -12.81 -0.13 -11.97
C LYS A 163 -13.40 1.28 -12.00
N LEU A 164 -12.55 2.30 -12.16
CA LEU A 164 -13.00 3.69 -12.29
C LEU A 164 -13.91 3.80 -13.52
N GLU A 165 -15.07 4.42 -13.37
CA GLU A 165 -15.97 4.68 -14.50
C GLU A 165 -15.47 5.90 -15.28
N LYS A 166 -15.58 5.85 -16.62
CA LYS A 166 -15.21 6.97 -17.49
C LYS A 166 -16.27 8.07 -17.37
N THR A 167 -15.81 9.28 -17.09
CA THR A 167 -16.64 10.50 -16.99
C THR A 167 -15.94 11.63 -17.73
N VAL A 168 -16.64 12.75 -17.93
CA VAL A 168 -16.05 13.97 -18.51
C VAL A 168 -14.85 14.47 -17.69
N LYS A 169 -14.89 14.30 -16.36
CA LYS A 169 -13.83 14.76 -15.45
C LYS A 169 -12.52 13.98 -15.57
N ASN A 170 -12.58 12.75 -16.07
CA ASN A 170 -11.41 11.86 -16.18
C ASN A 170 -11.09 11.43 -17.61
N ALA A 171 -11.69 12.08 -18.62
CA ALA A 171 -11.47 11.76 -20.03
C ALA A 171 -9.98 11.77 -20.40
N GLN A 172 -9.26 12.83 -20.02
CA GLN A 172 -7.81 12.96 -20.24
C GLN A 172 -7.00 11.84 -19.55
N LEU A 173 -7.44 11.40 -18.36
CA LEU A 173 -6.78 10.32 -17.64
C LEU A 173 -6.97 8.98 -18.36
N PHE A 174 -8.17 8.72 -18.91
CA PHE A 174 -8.43 7.53 -19.71
C PHE A 174 -7.66 7.51 -21.03
N GLU A 175 -7.52 8.64 -21.70
CA GLU A 175 -6.63 8.75 -22.88
C GLU A 175 -5.19 8.41 -22.52
N LEU A 176 -4.72 8.85 -21.35
CA LEU A 176 -3.37 8.53 -20.87
C LEU A 176 -3.22 7.03 -20.54
N ILE A 177 -4.25 6.39 -19.98
CA ILE A 177 -4.29 4.93 -19.78
C ILE A 177 -4.20 4.20 -21.12
N GLU A 178 -4.99 4.59 -22.11
CA GLU A 178 -4.99 3.96 -23.45
C GLU A 178 -3.61 4.09 -24.11
N ARG A 179 -3.00 5.28 -24.03
CA ARG A 179 -1.63 5.52 -24.52
C ARG A 179 -0.60 4.65 -23.79
N ALA A 180 -0.71 4.52 -22.47
CA ALA A 180 0.19 3.69 -21.66
C ALA A 180 0.08 2.21 -22.03
N GLU A 181 -1.13 1.68 -22.20
CA GLU A 181 -1.36 0.30 -22.64
C GLU A 181 -0.82 0.06 -24.06
N LEU A 182 -1.05 1.00 -24.98
CA LEU A 182 -0.52 0.93 -26.33
C LEU A 182 1.02 0.93 -26.33
N TRP A 183 1.63 1.78 -25.51
CA TRP A 183 3.08 1.84 -25.36
C TRP A 183 3.65 0.52 -24.87
N LEU A 184 3.07 -0.09 -23.83
CA LEU A 184 3.49 -1.38 -23.30
C LEU A 184 3.38 -2.51 -24.35
N LYS A 185 2.36 -2.46 -25.21
CA LYS A 185 2.16 -3.46 -26.29
C LYS A 185 3.19 -3.30 -27.41
N LYS A 186 3.50 -2.06 -27.81
CA LYS A 186 4.37 -1.75 -28.95
C LYS A 186 5.87 -1.76 -28.62
N ASN A 187 6.24 -1.54 -27.36
CA ASN A 187 7.64 -1.42 -26.96
C ASN A 187 8.12 -2.67 -26.22
N ARG A 188 9.38 -3.03 -26.46
CA ARG A 188 10.11 -4.01 -25.67
C ARG A 188 11.02 -3.24 -24.69
N PHE A 189 11.08 -3.70 -23.46
CA PHE A 189 11.94 -3.17 -22.42
C PHE A 189 12.48 -4.32 -21.57
N ASN A 190 13.72 -4.19 -21.11
CA ASN A 190 14.36 -5.17 -20.22
C ASN A 190 14.52 -4.61 -18.79
N THR A 191 14.03 -3.40 -18.53
CA THR A 191 14.09 -2.74 -17.23
C THR A 191 13.43 -3.59 -16.16
N PRO A 192 14.17 -4.03 -15.13
CA PRO A 192 13.60 -4.75 -13.99
C PRO A 192 12.66 -3.85 -13.20
N ILE A 193 11.42 -4.29 -13.00
CA ILE A 193 10.46 -3.64 -12.11
C ILE A 193 10.47 -4.38 -10.77
N VAL A 194 10.85 -3.68 -9.71
CA VAL A 194 11.09 -4.25 -8.38
C VAL A 194 10.11 -3.66 -7.37
N LYS A 195 9.59 -4.52 -6.48
CA LYS A 195 8.76 -4.06 -5.35
C LYS A 195 9.64 -3.33 -4.35
N TRP A 196 9.28 -2.10 -3.99
CA TRP A 196 9.89 -1.41 -2.87
C TRP A 196 9.43 -2.04 -1.55
N GLU A 197 10.35 -2.49 -0.69
CA GLU A 197 9.99 -3.17 0.56
C GLU A 197 9.75 -2.14 1.69
N THR A 198 8.58 -1.49 1.67
CA THR A 198 8.21 -0.39 2.58
C THR A 198 8.42 -0.71 4.07
N LYS A 199 8.24 -1.98 4.46
CA LYS A 199 8.46 -2.42 5.85
C LYS A 199 9.93 -2.43 6.26
N ALA A 200 10.84 -2.70 5.33
CA ALA A 200 12.27 -2.78 5.58
C ALA A 200 12.94 -1.41 5.38
N TRP A 201 12.50 -0.65 4.38
CA TRP A 201 13.21 0.54 3.91
C TRP A 201 12.47 1.86 4.20
N GLY A 202 11.30 1.80 4.83
CA GLY A 202 10.43 2.95 5.03
C GLY A 202 9.65 3.33 3.77
N GLU A 203 9.01 4.50 3.77
CA GLU A 203 8.24 4.96 2.61
C GLU A 203 9.13 5.10 1.36
N ILE A 204 8.53 4.81 0.19
CA ILE A 204 9.26 4.86 -1.08
C ILE A 204 9.79 6.28 -1.34
N PRO A 205 10.97 6.48 -1.95
CA PRO A 205 11.54 7.83 -2.14
C PRO A 205 10.65 8.80 -2.92
N ALA A 206 9.75 8.29 -3.75
CA ALA A 206 8.78 9.07 -4.51
C ALA A 206 7.51 9.43 -3.71
N ASP A 207 7.36 9.00 -2.46
CA ASP A 207 6.16 9.22 -1.64
C ASP A 207 5.82 10.69 -1.46
N PHE A 208 4.54 11.06 -1.63
CA PHE A 208 4.09 12.46 -1.57
C PHE A 208 3.98 13.03 -0.15
N GLY A 209 4.11 12.21 0.90
CA GLY A 209 4.07 12.65 2.29
C GLY A 209 2.68 13.07 2.79
N ARG A 210 1.60 12.56 2.17
CA ARG A 210 0.21 12.96 2.47
C ARG A 210 -0.66 11.83 3.04
N LYS A 211 -0.03 10.83 3.67
CA LYS A 211 -0.72 9.69 4.31
C LYS A 211 -1.22 10.04 5.71
#